data_AF-A0A838G9R4-F1
#
_entry.id   AF-A0A838G9R4-F1
#
_cell.length_a   1.000
_cell.length_b   1.000
_cell.length_c   1.000
_cell.angle_alpha   90.00
_cell.angle_beta   90.00
_cell.angle_gamma   90.00
#
_symmetry.space_group_name_H-M   'P 1'
#
loop_
_entity.id
_entity.type
_entity.pdbx_description
1 polymer ?
#
loop_
_entity_poly.entity_id
_entity_poly.type
_entity_poly.pdbx_seq_one_letter_code
_entity_poly.pdbx_strand_id
1 'polypeptide(L)'
;MSKMHAERAKSLVVQRTQAVIAIALIEDGREMDIYTVETSAEAPATLLDSVQDALSLAGAWSDLDWDETVESLDRIRHESRPTPPIKSIDV
;
A
#
# COMPACT_ATOMS: atom_id res chain seq x y z
N MET A 1 4.90 33.85 38.24
CA MET A 1 4.09 32.63 38.13
C MET A 1 3.76 32.41 36.65
N SER A 2 4.43 31.45 36.00
CA SER A 2 4.20 31.16 34.57
C SER A 2 3.18 30.02 34.45
N LYS A 3 2.04 30.28 33.80
CA LYS A 3 1.03 29.26 33.53
C LYS A 3 1.55 28.33 32.44
N MET A 4 1.81 27.08 32.81
CA MET A 4 2.07 26.00 31.86
C MET A 4 0.76 25.74 31.10
N HIS A 5 0.67 26.17 29.83
CA HIS A 5 -0.39 25.72 28.94
C HIS A 5 -0.16 24.24 28.70
N ALA A 6 -0.88 23.39 29.45
CA ALA A 6 -0.98 21.98 29.13
C ALA A 6 -1.66 21.88 27.76
N GLU A 7 -0.86 21.60 26.73
CA GLU A 7 -1.35 21.27 25.41
C GLU A 7 -2.33 20.10 25.58
N ARG A 8 -3.61 20.34 25.25
CA ARG A 8 -4.63 19.31 25.41
C ARG A 8 -4.29 18.16 24.48
N ALA A 9 -4.07 16.97 25.05
CA ALA A 9 -3.96 15.75 24.28
C ALA A 9 -5.16 15.63 23.32
N LYS A 10 -4.88 15.36 22.05
CA LYS A 10 -5.92 15.07 21.05
C LYS A 10 -6.40 13.64 21.28
N SER A 11 -7.69 13.44 21.48
CA SER A 11 -8.29 12.12 21.71
C SER A 11 -9.25 11.75 20.59
N LEU A 12 -9.10 10.53 20.05
CA LEU A 12 -10.06 9.90 19.14
C LEU A 12 -10.87 8.86 19.93
N VAL A 13 -12.20 8.97 19.92
CA VAL A 13 -13.10 8.00 20.56
C VAL A 13 -13.81 7.22 19.47
N VAL A 14 -13.65 5.89 19.49
CA VAL A 14 -14.27 4.96 18.54
C VAL A 14 -15.10 3.93 19.29
N GLN A 15 -16.05 3.30 18.60
CA GLN A 15 -16.81 2.19 19.18
C GLN A 15 -15.91 0.96 19.33
N ARG A 16 -16.17 0.11 20.34
CA ARG A 16 -15.38 -1.11 20.59
C ARG A 16 -15.35 -2.08 19.40
N THR A 17 -16.32 -1.97 18.49
CA THR A 17 -16.43 -2.79 17.27
C THR A 17 -15.68 -2.21 16.07
N GLN A 18 -15.10 -1.01 16.18
CA GLN A 18 -14.37 -0.36 15.10
C GLN A 18 -12.86 -0.55 15.30
N ALA A 19 -12.15 -0.87 14.22
CA ALA A 19 -10.70 -0.91 14.22
C ALA A 19 -10.15 0.49 13.96
N VAL A 20 -9.06 0.85 14.64
CA VAL A 20 -8.27 2.06 14.35
C VAL A 20 -6.91 1.61 13.85
N ILE A 21 -6.60 1.99 12.61
CA ILE A 21 -5.34 1.66 11.96
C ILE A 21 -4.53 2.94 11.88
N ALA A 22 -3.29 2.92 12.39
CA ALA A 22 -2.33 4.00 12.23
C ALA A 22 -1.38 3.65 11.07
N ILE A 23 -1.28 4.54 10.10
CA ILE A 23 -0.36 4.42 8.97
C ILE A 23 0.60 5.60 9.03
N ALA A 24 1.90 5.30 9.11
CA ALA A 24 2.95 6.31 9.02
C ALA A 24 3.02 6.84 7.58
N LEU A 25 2.90 8.16 7.43
CA LEU A 25 3.01 8.89 6.18
C LEU A 25 4.17 9.87 6.29
N ILE A 26 4.96 9.99 5.22
CA ILE A 26 5.93 11.08 5.08
C ILE A 26 5.37 12.04 4.04
N GLU A 27 4.93 13.23 4.48
CA GLU A 27 4.42 14.29 3.62
C GLU A 27 5.26 15.55 3.82
N ASP A 28 5.78 16.15 2.75
CA ASP A 28 6.68 17.31 2.79
C ASP A 28 7.89 17.14 3.75
N GLY A 29 8.41 15.92 3.86
CA GLY A 29 9.53 15.57 4.73
C GLY A 29 9.18 15.53 6.23
N ARG A 30 7.89 15.54 6.57
CA ARG A 30 7.39 15.40 7.94
C ARG A 30 6.74 14.04 8.12
N GLU A 31 7.11 13.37 9.20
CA GLU A 31 6.48 12.12 9.62
C GLU A 31 5.14 12.43 10.30
N MET A 32 4.07 11.84 9.79
CA MET A 32 2.70 12.03 10.24
C MET A 32 2.01 10.69 10.37
N ASP A 33 1.20 10.50 11.41
CA ASP A 33 0.33 9.32 11.53
C ASP A 33 -1.07 9.65 11.03
N ILE A 34 -1.55 8.90 10.04
CA ILE A 34 -2.96 8.91 9.63
C ILE A 34 -3.68 7.81 10.38
N TYR A 35 -4.72 8.18 11.13
CA TYR A 35 -5.61 7.27 11.82
C TYR A 35 -6.86 7.03 10.98
N THR A 36 -7.02 5.81 10.47
CA THR A 36 -8.24 5.38 9.76
C THR A 36 -9.11 4.57 10.70
N VAL A 37 -10.41 4.90 10.76
CA VAL A 37 -11.40 4.14 11.53
C VAL A 37 -12.19 3.25 10.57
N GLU A 38 -11.99 1.95 10.66
CA GLU A 38 -12.68 0.99 9.82
C GLU A 38 -13.94 0.47 10.52
N THR A 39 -15.07 0.49 9.83
CA THR A 39 -16.35 0.04 10.39
C THR A 39 -16.55 -1.48 10.31
N SER A 40 -15.62 -2.20 9.67
CA SER A 40 -15.59 -3.66 9.66
C SER A 40 -14.55 -4.16 10.66
N ALA A 41 -14.95 -5.08 11.54
CA ALA A 41 -14.06 -5.74 12.50
C ALA A 41 -13.26 -6.89 11.85
N GLU A 42 -13.45 -7.14 10.56
CA GLU A 42 -12.47 -7.87 9.78
C GLU A 42 -11.23 -6.98 9.68
N ALA A 43 -10.17 -7.33 10.43
CA ALA A 43 -8.83 -7.10 9.91
C ALA A 43 -8.89 -7.49 8.42
N PRO A 44 -8.42 -6.68 7.47
CA PRO A 44 -8.65 -6.98 6.06
C PRO A 44 -8.10 -8.38 5.83
N ALA A 45 -8.96 -9.39 5.67
CA ALA A 45 -8.53 -10.76 5.43
C ALA A 45 -7.64 -10.79 4.18
N THR A 46 -7.87 -9.82 3.29
CA THR A 46 -7.06 -9.42 2.15
C THR A 46 -5.60 -9.06 2.47
N LEU A 47 -5.25 -8.55 3.65
CA LEU A 47 -3.85 -8.24 4.00
C LEU A 47 -3.04 -9.50 4.30
N LEU A 48 -3.62 -10.50 4.97
CA LEU A 48 -2.91 -11.76 5.23
C LEU A 48 -2.77 -12.61 3.97
N ASP A 49 -3.83 -12.69 3.17
CA ASP A 49 -3.80 -13.39 1.88
C ASP A 49 -2.81 -12.70 0.91
N SER A 50 -2.79 -11.36 0.84
CA SER A 50 -1.84 -10.64 -0.03
C SER A 50 -0.37 -10.80 0.37
N VAL A 51 -0.06 -10.95 1.67
CA VAL A 51 1.30 -11.23 2.11
C VAL A 51 1.72 -12.65 1.70
N GLN A 52 0.84 -13.64 1.88
CA GLN A 52 1.13 -15.01 1.48
C GLN A 52 1.26 -15.15 -0.04
N ASP A 53 0.44 -14.44 -0.81
CA ASP A 53 0.54 -14.36 -2.28
C ASP A 53 1.86 -13.71 -2.70
N ALA A 54 2.26 -12.61 -2.05
CA ALA A 54 3.54 -11.95 -2.32
C ALA A 54 4.74 -12.85 -2.00
N LEU A 55 4.71 -13.59 -0.88
CA LEU A 55 5.75 -14.54 -0.51
C LEU A 55 5.80 -15.73 -1.48
N SER A 56 4.64 -16.23 -1.90
CA SER A 56 4.54 -17.33 -2.86
C SER A 56 5.07 -16.92 -4.23
N LEU A 57 4.76 -15.69 -4.67
CA LEU A 57 5.30 -15.10 -5.89
C LEU A 57 6.82 -14.93 -5.79
N ALA A 58 7.33 -14.35 -4.70
CA ALA A 58 8.76 -14.17 -4.50
C ALA A 58 9.52 -15.51 -4.52
N GLY A 59 8.95 -16.56 -3.91
CA GLY A 59 9.49 -17.92 -3.97
C GLY A 59 9.52 -18.47 -5.39
N ALA A 60 8.40 -18.39 -6.12
CA ALA A 60 8.32 -18.87 -7.50
C ALA A 60 9.29 -18.17 -8.45
N TRP A 61 9.63 -16.91 -8.19
CA TRP A 61 10.62 -16.15 -8.96
C TRP A 61 12.06 -16.46 -8.55
N SER A 62 12.30 -16.89 -7.30
CA SER A 62 13.63 -17.23 -6.82
C SER A 62 14.21 -18.51 -7.45
N ASP A 63 13.33 -19.39 -7.93
CA ASP A 63 13.71 -20.64 -8.60
C ASP A 63 14.04 -20.45 -10.09
N LEU A 64 13.81 -19.24 -10.64
CA LEU A 64 14.08 -18.94 -12.04
C LEU A 64 15.53 -18.50 -12.27
N ASP A 65 16.11 -18.90 -13.40
CA ASP A 65 17.35 -18.32 -13.87
C ASP A 65 17.10 -16.87 -14.30
N TRP A 66 17.82 -15.93 -13.70
CA TRP A 66 17.62 -14.50 -13.91
C TRP A 66 17.89 -14.08 -15.35
N ASP A 67 18.96 -14.59 -15.95
CA ASP A 67 19.37 -14.19 -17.30
C ASP A 67 18.37 -14.72 -18.34
N GLU A 68 17.91 -15.96 -18.20
CA GLU A 68 16.87 -16.56 -19.04
C GLU A 68 15.51 -15.83 -18.89
N THR A 69 15.17 -15.45 -17.66
CA THR A 69 13.91 -14.76 -17.35
C THR A 69 13.88 -13.36 -17.96
N VAL A 70 14.97 -12.60 -17.84
CA VAL A 70 15.06 -11.26 -18.42
C VAL A 70 15.01 -11.32 -19.94
N GLU A 71 15.71 -12.25 -20.58
CA GLU A 71 15.65 -12.45 -22.04
C GLU A 71 14.23 -12.80 -22.50
N SER A 72 13.54 -13.68 -21.76
CA SER A 72 12.17 -14.07 -22.05
C SER A 72 11.17 -12.92 -21.90
N LEU A 73 11.30 -12.10 -20.86
CA LEU A 73 10.46 -10.91 -20.63
C LEU A 73 10.71 -9.84 -21.70
N ASP A 74 11.98 -9.65 -22.10
CA ASP A 74 12.34 -8.72 -23.16
C ASP A 74 11.74 -9.16 -24.50
N ARG A 75 11.81 -10.45 -24.83
CA ARG A 75 11.12 -11.00 -26.00
C ARG A 75 9.61 -10.74 -25.97
N ILE A 76 8.94 -11.02 -24.85
CA ILE A 76 7.49 -10.79 -24.70
C ILE A 76 7.12 -9.31 -24.91
N ARG A 77 7.95 -8.39 -24.38
CA ARG A 77 7.77 -6.94 -24.57
C ARG A 77 7.78 -6.56 -26.05
N HIS A 78 8.66 -7.17 -26.84
CA HIS A 78 8.84 -6.85 -28.25
C HIS A 78 7.87 -7.61 -29.17
N GLU A 79 7.36 -8.77 -28.75
CA GLU A 79 6.32 -9.52 -29.46
C GLU A 79 4.91 -8.94 -29.24
N SER A 80 4.70 -8.26 -28.13
CA SER A 80 3.42 -7.62 -27.82
C SER A 80 3.21 -6.38 -28.69
N ARG A 81 2.06 -6.32 -29.39
CA ARG A 81 1.68 -5.08 -30.08
C ARG A 81 1.45 -3.98 -29.04
N PRO A 82 2.07 -2.80 -29.18
CA PRO A 82 1.89 -1.72 -28.21
C PRO A 82 0.41 -1.38 -28.10
N THR A 83 -0.06 -1.19 -26.86
CA THR A 83 -1.40 -0.68 -26.61
C THR A 83 -1.55 0.64 -27.36
N PRO A 84 -2.56 0.79 -28.26
CA PRO A 84 -2.74 2.01 -29.00
C PRO A 84 -2.83 3.22 -28.05
N PRO A 85 -2.33 4.40 -28.45
CA PRO A 85 -2.44 5.60 -27.64
C PRO A 85 -3.90 5.84 -27.24
N ILE A 86 -4.11 6.12 -25.95
CA ILE A 86 -5.41 6.57 -25.46
C ILE A 86 -5.70 7.90 -26.17
N LYS A 87 -6.75 7.94 -27.00
CA LYS A 87 -7.17 9.17 -27.66
C LYS A 87 -7.50 10.21 -26.59
N SER A 88 -7.00 11.43 -26.72
CA SER A 88 -7.42 12.53 -25.88
C SER A 88 -8.94 12.65 -25.95
N ILE A 89 -9.58 12.69 -24.79
CA ILE A 89 -10.98 13.06 -24.69
C ILE A 89 -11.00 14.57 -24.90
N ASP A 90 -11.41 15.01 -26.09
CA ASP A 90 -11.69 16.42 -26.33
C ASP A 90 -12.93 16.78 -25.50
N VAL A 91 -12.73 17.63 -24.48
CA VAL A 91 -13.79 18.22 -23.63
C VAL A 91 -14.03 19.65 -24.07
#